data_AF-A0A1C6L2G9-F1
#
_entry.id   AF-A0A1C6L2G9-F1
#
_cell.length_a   1.000
_cell.length_b   1.000
_cell.length_c   1.000
_cell.angle_alpha   90.00
_cell.angle_beta   90.00
_cell.angle_gamma   90.00
#
_symmetry.space_group_name_H-M   'P 1'
#
loop_
_entity.id
_entity.type
_entity.pdbx_description
1 polymer ?
#
loop_
_entity_poly.entity_id
_entity_poly.type
_entity_poly.pdbx_seq_one_letter_code
_entity_poly.pdbx_strand_id
1 'polypeptide(L)'
;MYIRYNNTRNECNQVYRYLYKKKISLLKLRVVVYSILGGVGMYMAMYTLVDYIYKIFFSILFTTILFIAGLKQMTKQINKEVDTIINDELIELVVEKNFIKIKSKEKEYSLLINKEENYRFLEICRNIVLVNKNSKIVFIIPERAFKDITEKEQFLNEIKLKIEI
;
A
#
# COMPACT_ATOMS: atom_id res chain seq x y z
N MET A 1 5.42 16.41 21.80
CA MET A 1 6.06 16.89 20.55
C MET A 1 5.05 17.35 19.49
N TYR A 2 5.45 18.21 18.53
CA TYR A 2 4.62 18.68 17.41
C TYR A 2 5.33 18.50 16.06
N ILE A 3 4.68 17.87 15.07
CA ILE A 3 5.23 17.60 13.73
C ILE A 3 4.23 18.03 12.67
N ARG A 4 4.70 18.71 11.61
CA ARG A 4 3.90 19.03 10.42
C ARG A 4 4.52 18.38 9.19
N TYR A 5 3.72 17.68 8.41
CA TYR A 5 4.21 17.04 7.20
C TYR A 5 3.08 16.83 6.19
N ASN A 6 3.47 16.53 4.96
CA ASN A 6 2.58 15.98 3.93
C ASN A 6 3.21 14.69 3.41
N ASN A 7 2.43 13.86 2.74
CA ASN A 7 2.93 12.61 2.19
C ASN A 7 3.06 12.75 0.68
N THR A 8 4.18 12.33 0.13
CA THR A 8 4.27 12.13 -1.32
C THR A 8 3.69 10.78 -1.71
N ARG A 9 3.16 10.71 -2.93
CA ARG A 9 2.71 9.46 -3.52
C ARG A 9 3.79 8.37 -3.54
N ASN A 10 5.06 8.75 -3.71
CA ASN A 10 6.17 7.81 -3.75
C ASN A 10 6.42 7.16 -2.37
N GLU A 11 6.43 7.97 -1.30
CA GLU A 11 6.59 7.49 0.08
C GLU A 11 5.47 6.51 0.45
N CYS A 12 4.20 6.87 0.19
CA CYS A 12 3.06 5.98 0.44
C CYS A 12 3.13 4.68 -0.39
N ASN A 13 3.52 4.77 -1.66
CA ASN A 13 3.67 3.60 -2.52
C ASN A 13 4.74 2.62 -2.02
N GLN A 14 5.89 3.13 -1.55
CA GLN A 14 6.98 2.29 -1.04
C GLN A 14 6.54 1.54 0.22
N VAL A 15 5.95 2.25 1.18
CA VAL A 15 5.43 1.66 2.43
C VAL A 15 4.35 0.62 2.12
N TYR A 16 3.39 0.97 1.27
CA TYR A 16 2.31 0.06 0.89
C TYR A 16 2.86 -1.23 0.26
N ARG A 17 3.80 -1.11 -0.69
CA ARG A 17 4.40 -2.27 -1.35
C ARG A 17 5.17 -3.17 -0.39
N TYR A 18 5.81 -2.59 0.62
CA TYR A 18 6.52 -3.34 1.65
C TYR A 18 5.54 -4.15 2.52
N LEU A 19 4.55 -3.48 3.11
CA LEU A 19 3.57 -4.11 4.01
C LEU A 19 2.71 -5.15 3.29
N TYR A 20 2.28 -4.85 2.08
CA TYR A 20 1.36 -5.70 1.32
C TYR A 20 2.08 -6.56 0.27
N LYS A 21 3.40 -6.77 0.39
CA LYS A 21 4.20 -7.58 -0.55
C LYS A 21 3.55 -8.94 -0.87
N LYS A 22 3.07 -9.65 0.17
CA LYS A 22 2.39 -10.96 0.03
C LYS A 22 1.04 -10.86 -0.67
N LYS A 23 0.25 -9.80 -0.38
CA LYS A 23 -1.03 -9.54 -1.07
C LYS A 23 -0.78 -9.24 -2.55
N ILE A 24 0.22 -8.41 -2.85
CA ILE A 24 0.63 -8.06 -4.21
C ILE A 24 1.11 -9.30 -4.97
N SER A 25 1.92 -10.17 -4.36
CA SER A 25 2.37 -11.41 -5.02
C SER A 25 1.20 -12.35 -5.33
N LEU A 26 0.23 -12.49 -4.41
CA LEU A 26 -0.99 -13.26 -4.64
C LEU A 26 -1.84 -12.70 -5.78
N LEU A 27 -1.96 -11.37 -5.88
CA LEU A 27 -2.65 -10.72 -6.98
C LEU A 27 -1.96 -10.99 -8.33
N LYS A 28 -0.62 -10.91 -8.38
CA LYS A 28 0.15 -11.28 -9.59
C LYS A 28 -0.11 -12.73 -9.99
N LEU A 29 -0.10 -13.64 -9.01
CA LEU A 29 -0.37 -15.06 -9.26
C LEU A 29 -1.77 -15.27 -9.84
N ARG A 30 -2.79 -14.60 -9.29
CA ARG A 30 -4.16 -14.64 -9.83
C ARG A 30 -4.21 -14.17 -11.28
N VAL A 31 -3.56 -13.05 -11.60
CA VAL A 31 -3.50 -12.54 -12.98
C VAL A 31 -2.89 -13.59 -13.91
N VAL A 32 -1.79 -14.22 -13.52
CA VAL A 32 -1.15 -15.29 -14.32
C VAL A 32 -2.13 -16.46 -14.53
N VAL A 33 -2.72 -16.98 -13.46
CA VAL A 33 -3.64 -18.13 -13.51
C VAL A 33 -4.85 -17.83 -14.40
N TYR A 34 -5.50 -16.68 -14.22
CA TYR A 34 -6.67 -16.33 -15.05
C TYR A 34 -6.31 -16.11 -16.52
N SER A 35 -5.11 -15.62 -16.82
CA SER A 35 -4.65 -15.42 -18.20
C SER A 35 -4.40 -16.76 -18.91
N ILE A 36 -3.81 -17.73 -18.20
CA ILE A 36 -3.60 -19.10 -18.71
C ILE A 36 -4.95 -19.79 -18.93
N LEU A 37 -5.84 -19.75 -17.93
CA LEU A 37 -7.17 -20.35 -18.03
C LEU A 37 -7.98 -19.75 -19.19
N GLY A 38 -7.89 -18.43 -19.38
CA GLY A 38 -8.53 -17.77 -20.53
C GLY A 38 -7.99 -18.24 -21.88
N GLY A 39 -6.68 -18.46 -21.99
CA GLY A 39 -6.07 -19.04 -23.19
C GLY A 39 -6.52 -20.46 -23.47
N VAL A 40 -6.50 -21.33 -22.45
CA VAL A 40 -6.98 -22.71 -22.56
C VAL A 40 -8.46 -22.74 -22.94
N GLY A 41 -9.28 -21.87 -22.34
CA GLY A 41 -10.69 -21.72 -22.70
C GLY A 41 -10.86 -21.32 -24.16
N MET A 42 -10.03 -20.40 -24.65
CA MET A 42 -10.07 -19.96 -26.04
C MET A 42 -9.64 -21.06 -27.01
N TYR A 43 -8.61 -21.83 -26.64
CA TYR A 43 -8.16 -23.00 -27.40
C TYR A 43 -9.29 -24.03 -27.55
N MET A 44 -9.97 -24.34 -26.45
CA MET A 44 -11.11 -25.27 -26.45
C MET A 44 -12.31 -24.74 -27.24
N ALA A 45 -12.60 -23.43 -27.15
CA ALA A 45 -13.70 -22.83 -27.90
C ALA A 45 -13.48 -22.89 -29.41
N MET A 46 -12.25 -22.76 -29.88
CA MET A 46 -11.90 -22.87 -31.30
C MET A 46 -11.68 -24.32 -31.76
N TYR A 47 -11.84 -25.32 -30.90
CA TYR A 47 -11.43 -26.70 -31.16
C TYR A 47 -12.03 -27.29 -32.45
N THR A 48 -13.23 -26.90 -32.86
CA THR A 48 -13.87 -27.37 -34.10
C THR A 48 -13.93 -26.34 -35.23
N LEU A 49 -13.56 -25.08 -34.97
CA LEU A 49 -13.83 -23.96 -35.88
C LEU A 49 -12.65 -23.56 -36.77
N VAL A 50 -11.44 -23.91 -36.38
CA VAL A 50 -10.21 -23.37 -36.98
C VAL A 50 -9.19 -24.50 -37.19
N ASP A 51 -8.18 -24.29 -38.01
CA ASP A 51 -7.02 -25.19 -38.08
C ASP A 51 -6.14 -25.12 -36.82
N TYR A 52 -5.43 -26.21 -36.57
CA TYR A 52 -4.62 -26.42 -35.35
C TYR A 52 -3.61 -25.29 -35.09
N ILE A 53 -2.88 -24.85 -36.12
CA ILE A 53 -1.84 -23.81 -35.99
C ILE A 53 -2.46 -22.48 -35.54
N TYR A 54 -3.57 -22.08 -36.16
CA TYR A 54 -4.23 -20.82 -35.83
C TYR A 54 -4.85 -20.84 -34.42
N LYS A 55 -5.36 -21.98 -33.94
CA LYS A 55 -5.84 -22.11 -32.54
C LYS A 55 -4.76 -21.77 -31.54
N ILE A 56 -3.55 -22.28 -31.75
CA ILE A 56 -2.41 -22.02 -30.87
C ILE A 56 -2.08 -20.53 -30.89
N PHE A 57 -1.96 -19.92 -32.07
CA PHE A 57 -1.68 -18.50 -32.21
C PHE A 57 -2.73 -17.62 -31.52
N PHE A 58 -4.02 -17.86 -31.75
CA PHE A 58 -5.09 -17.09 -31.13
C PHE A 58 -5.13 -17.27 -29.62
N SER A 59 -4.87 -18.47 -29.12
CA SER A 59 -4.88 -18.76 -27.68
C SER A 59 -3.73 -18.06 -26.95
N ILE A 60 -2.52 -18.09 -27.53
CA ILE A 60 -1.35 -17.37 -27.00
C ILE A 60 -1.59 -15.85 -27.04
N LEU A 61 -2.12 -15.34 -28.16
CA LEU A 61 -2.44 -13.92 -28.30
C LEU A 61 -3.47 -13.49 -27.24
N PHE A 62 -4.54 -14.27 -27.07
CA PHE A 62 -5.59 -14.00 -26.10
C PHE A 62 -5.09 -14.05 -24.65
N THR A 63 -4.29 -15.06 -24.28
CA THR A 63 -3.61 -15.11 -22.97
C THR A 63 -2.78 -13.88 -22.71
N THR A 64 -2.01 -13.42 -23.70
CA THR A 64 -1.14 -12.25 -23.58
C THR A 64 -1.96 -10.97 -23.35
N ILE A 65 -3.06 -10.81 -24.09
CA ILE A 65 -3.97 -9.66 -23.92
C ILE A 65 -4.60 -9.67 -22.53
N LEU A 66 -5.10 -10.82 -22.07
CA LEU A 66 -5.66 -10.97 -20.72
C LEU A 66 -4.63 -10.65 -19.63
N PHE A 67 -3.38 -11.08 -19.83
CA PHE A 67 -2.30 -10.82 -18.89
C PHE A 67 -2.01 -9.32 -18.75
N ILE A 68 -1.86 -8.62 -19.87
CA ILE A 68 -1.62 -7.17 -19.89
C ILE A 68 -2.81 -6.42 -19.26
N ALA A 69 -4.04 -6.79 -19.61
CA ALA A 69 -5.25 -6.19 -19.06
C ALA A 69 -5.34 -6.41 -17.53
N GLY A 70 -5.04 -7.63 -17.06
CA GLY A 70 -5.02 -7.99 -15.65
C GLY A 70 -3.98 -7.22 -14.86
N LEU A 71 -2.75 -7.06 -15.40
CA LEU A 71 -1.71 -6.24 -14.78
C LEU A 71 -2.13 -4.77 -14.65
N LYS A 72 -2.78 -4.21 -15.70
CA LYS A 72 -3.29 -2.84 -15.69
C LYS A 72 -4.37 -2.65 -14.64
N GLN A 73 -5.32 -3.58 -14.54
CA GLN A 73 -6.39 -3.54 -13.54
C GLN A 73 -5.84 -3.67 -12.11
N MET A 74 -4.91 -4.61 -11.90
CA MET A 74 -4.22 -4.78 -10.61
C MET A 74 -3.50 -3.50 -10.19
N THR A 75 -2.76 -2.88 -11.10
CA THR A 75 -2.04 -1.63 -10.83
C THR A 75 -3.00 -0.51 -10.47
N LYS A 76 -4.15 -0.40 -11.17
CA LYS A 76 -5.19 0.57 -10.85
C LYS A 76 -5.79 0.35 -9.45
N GLN A 77 -6.02 -0.91 -9.05
CA GLN A 77 -6.52 -1.24 -7.72
C GLN A 77 -5.52 -0.85 -6.62
N ILE A 78 -4.24 -1.18 -6.79
CA ILE A 78 -3.19 -0.80 -5.84
C ILE A 78 -3.09 0.72 -5.72
N ASN A 79 -3.06 1.43 -6.85
CA ASN A 79 -2.99 2.88 -6.84
C ASN A 79 -4.19 3.50 -6.12
N LYS A 80 -5.40 2.96 -6.31
CA LYS A 80 -6.59 3.43 -5.59
C LYS A 80 -6.48 3.21 -4.08
N GLU A 81 -5.96 2.07 -3.63
CA GLU A 81 -5.71 1.83 -2.20
C GLU A 81 -4.64 2.79 -1.65
N VAL A 82 -3.59 3.06 -2.41
CA VAL A 82 -2.56 4.03 -2.02
C VAL A 82 -3.11 5.45 -1.98
N ASP A 83 -3.95 5.84 -2.94
CA ASP A 83 -4.59 7.15 -2.98
C ASP A 83 -5.53 7.38 -1.78
N THR A 84 -6.06 6.32 -1.15
CA THR A 84 -6.80 6.45 0.12
C THR A 84 -5.91 6.64 1.35
N ILE A 85 -4.62 6.31 1.24
CA ILE A 85 -3.62 6.50 2.30
C ILE A 85 -2.92 7.86 2.14
N ILE A 86 -2.73 8.30 0.90
CA ILE A 86 -2.20 9.62 0.59
C ILE A 86 -3.20 10.66 1.08
N ASN A 87 -2.79 11.36 2.14
CA ASN A 87 -3.30 12.69 2.41
C ASN A 87 -2.37 13.66 1.68
N ASP A 88 -2.87 14.23 0.57
CA ASP A 88 -2.21 15.37 -0.09
C ASP A 88 -2.23 16.63 0.80
N GLU A 89 -3.06 16.59 1.86
CA GLU A 89 -3.24 17.63 2.84
C GLU A 89 -2.10 17.68 3.87
N LEU A 90 -1.87 18.87 4.43
CA LEU A 90 -0.89 19.07 5.50
C LEU A 90 -1.42 18.43 6.80
N ILE A 91 -0.72 17.42 7.28
CA ILE A 91 -1.01 16.69 8.50
C ILE A 91 -0.25 17.35 9.65
N GLU A 92 -0.98 17.64 10.73
CA GLU A 92 -0.41 18.08 11.99
C GLU A 92 -0.52 16.95 13.02
N LEU A 93 0.62 16.54 13.56
CA LEU A 93 0.71 15.47 14.56
C LEU A 93 1.16 16.07 15.89
N VAL A 94 0.34 15.88 16.92
CA VAL A 94 0.64 16.28 18.30
C VAL A 94 0.78 15.03 19.16
N VAL A 95 1.98 14.80 19.68
CA VAL A 95 2.24 13.74 20.64
C VAL A 95 2.05 14.27 22.04
N GLU A 96 1.06 13.73 22.75
CA GLU A 96 0.79 13.95 24.16
C GLU A 96 1.21 12.71 24.97
N LYS A 97 1.16 12.79 26.30
CA LYS A 97 1.64 11.72 27.19
C LYS A 97 1.01 10.35 26.86
N ASN A 98 -0.31 10.31 26.72
CA ASN A 98 -1.08 9.06 26.53
C ASN A 98 -1.71 8.93 25.13
N PHE A 99 -1.73 10.01 24.34
CA PHE A 99 -2.43 10.04 23.06
C PHE A 99 -1.58 10.66 21.96
N ILE A 100 -1.90 10.32 20.72
CA ILE A 100 -1.40 11.00 19.52
C ILE A 100 -2.62 11.60 18.82
N LYS A 101 -2.59 12.91 18.63
CA LYS A 101 -3.63 13.66 17.93
C LYS A 101 -3.14 13.95 16.53
N ILE A 102 -3.95 13.61 15.54
CA ILE A 102 -3.69 13.88 14.13
C ILE A 102 -4.79 14.81 13.65
N LYS A 103 -4.41 15.98 13.14
CA LYS A 103 -5.32 16.95 12.57
C LYS A 103 -4.97 17.17 11.10
N SER A 104 -5.98 17.16 10.23
CA SER A 104 -5.86 17.78 8.92
C SER A 104 -6.38 19.21 8.98
N LYS A 105 -5.82 20.11 8.18
CA LYS A 105 -6.25 21.52 8.11
C LYS A 105 -7.60 21.73 7.42
N GLU A 106 -7.95 20.91 6.44
CA GLU A 106 -9.13 21.14 5.59
C GLU A 106 -10.30 20.21 5.89
N LYS A 107 -10.04 19.08 6.55
CA LYS A 107 -11.07 18.16 7.00
C LYS A 107 -11.07 18.13 8.51
N GLU A 108 -12.26 18.17 9.10
CA GLU A 108 -12.55 18.10 10.53
C GLU A 108 -12.17 16.74 11.18
N TYR A 109 -11.20 16.01 10.62
CA TYR A 109 -10.69 14.77 11.17
C TYR A 109 -9.63 15.09 12.24
N SER A 110 -10.05 14.98 13.50
CA SER A 110 -9.13 14.82 14.63
C SER A 110 -9.09 13.34 15.00
N LEU A 111 -8.13 12.59 14.46
CA LEU A 111 -7.93 11.20 14.90
C LEU A 111 -7.17 11.25 16.23
N LEU A 112 -7.77 10.70 17.29
CA LEU A 112 -7.16 10.58 18.60
C LEU A 112 -6.79 9.12 18.83
N ILE A 113 -5.50 8.84 18.90
CA ILE A 113 -4.97 7.48 19.06
C ILE A 113 -4.51 7.31 20.50
N ASN A 114 -5.08 6.35 21.20
CA ASN A 114 -4.57 5.95 22.51
C ASN A 114 -3.29 5.12 22.33
N LYS A 115 -2.21 5.51 23.01
CA LYS A 115 -0.93 4.77 22.97
C LYS A 115 -1.01 3.40 23.65
N GLU A 116 -2.00 3.18 24.51
CA GLU A 116 -2.24 1.89 25.18
C GLU A 116 -3.02 0.90 24.30
N GLU A 117 -3.60 1.34 23.19
CA GLU A 117 -4.19 0.43 22.22
C GLU A 117 -3.11 -0.30 21.40
N ASN A 118 -3.47 -1.46 20.83
CA ASN A 118 -2.59 -2.34 20.06
C ASN A 118 -2.21 -1.75 18.68
N TYR A 119 -1.49 -0.63 18.71
CA TYR A 119 -0.84 -0.03 17.56
C TYR A 119 0.64 -0.44 17.52
N ARG A 120 1.16 -0.62 16.32
CA ARG A 120 2.60 -0.89 16.11
C ARG A 120 3.17 0.20 15.22
N PHE A 121 4.30 0.75 15.65
CA PHE A 121 5.12 1.59 14.78
C PHE A 121 6.17 0.73 14.12
N LEU A 122 6.29 0.88 12.81
CA LEU A 122 7.25 0.18 11.97
C LEU A 122 8.11 1.20 11.26
N GLU A 123 9.40 0.96 11.16
CA GLU A 123 10.28 1.73 10.30
C GLU A 123 10.38 1.05 8.94
N ILE A 124 9.88 1.72 7.89
CA ILE A 124 9.81 1.17 6.54
C ILE A 124 10.31 2.20 5.55
N CYS A 125 11.39 1.86 4.83
CA CYS A 125 12.03 2.76 3.86
C CYS A 125 12.33 4.14 4.48
N ARG A 126 12.83 4.15 5.73
CA ARG A 126 13.13 5.35 6.56
C ARG A 126 11.91 6.16 7.01
N ASN A 127 10.70 5.77 6.60
CA ASN A 127 9.45 6.36 7.08
C ASN A 127 8.99 5.64 8.34
N ILE A 128 8.39 6.38 9.27
CA ILE A 128 7.74 5.80 10.44
C ILE A 128 6.27 5.56 10.11
N VAL A 129 5.83 4.32 10.25
CA VAL A 129 4.50 3.88 9.83
C VAL A 129 3.74 3.38 11.04
N LEU A 130 2.58 3.96 11.30
CA LEU A 130 1.66 3.42 12.29
C LEU A 130 0.70 2.44 11.65
N VAL A 131 0.65 1.22 12.18
CA VAL A 131 -0.37 0.23 11.82
C VAL A 131 -1.22 -0.14 13.02
N ASN A 132 -2.50 -0.40 12.78
CA ASN A 132 -3.41 -0.91 13.80
C ASN A 132 -3.30 -2.44 13.95
N LYS A 133 -4.07 -3.02 14.88
CA LYS A 133 -4.17 -4.47 15.11
C LYS A 133 -4.48 -5.32 13.87
N ASN A 134 -5.10 -4.74 12.85
CA ASN A 134 -5.47 -5.41 11.60
C ASN A 134 -4.41 -5.23 10.50
N SER A 135 -3.21 -4.74 10.85
CA SER A 135 -2.13 -4.41 9.91
C SER A 135 -2.58 -3.40 8.83
N LYS A 136 -3.56 -2.55 9.14
CA LYS A 136 -3.93 -1.42 8.28
C LYS A 136 -3.09 -0.22 8.67
N ILE A 137 -2.57 0.47 7.65
CA ILE A 137 -1.86 1.74 7.80
C ILE A 137 -2.85 2.77 8.35
N VAL A 138 -2.46 3.42 9.44
CA VAL A 138 -3.20 4.52 10.08
C VAL A 138 -2.64 5.85 9.61
N PHE A 139 -1.31 5.98 9.64
CA PHE A 139 -0.60 7.11 9.03
C PHE A 139 0.86 6.71 8.73
N ILE A 140 1.51 7.52 7.90
CA ILE A 140 2.93 7.41 7.56
C ILE A 140 3.55 8.78 7.82
N ILE A 141 4.59 8.84 8.65
CA ILE A 141 5.41 10.02 8.86
C ILE A 141 6.68 9.84 8.02
N PRO A 142 6.91 10.70 7.01
CA PRO A 142 8.10 10.58 6.19
C PRO A 142 9.35 11.04 6.96
N GLU A 143 10.52 10.51 6.61
CA GLU A 143 11.79 10.88 7.27
C GLU A 143 12.03 12.40 7.27
N ARG A 144 11.68 13.07 6.16
CA ARG A 144 11.79 14.53 5.99
C ARG A 144 10.89 15.36 6.90
N ALA A 145 9.95 14.73 7.61
CA ALA A 145 9.13 15.41 8.61
C ALA A 145 9.94 15.80 9.86
N PHE A 146 11.07 15.13 10.09
CA PHE A 146 11.98 15.41 11.18
C PHE A 146 13.09 16.36 10.68
N LYS A 147 13.41 17.37 11.47
CA LYS A 147 14.50 18.33 11.22
C LYS A 147 15.86 17.64 11.25
N ASP A 148 16.03 16.70 12.18
CA ASP A 148 17.24 15.94 12.39
C ASP A 148 16.96 14.58 13.06
N ILE A 149 18.02 13.79 13.22
CA ILE A 149 17.98 12.47 13.86
C ILE A 149 17.56 12.59 15.34
N THR A 150 17.97 13.65 16.03
CA THR A 150 17.64 13.87 17.45
C THR A 150 16.14 14.05 17.64
N GLU A 151 15.48 14.83 16.77
CA GLU A 151 14.04 15.04 16.79
C GLU A 151 13.29 13.72 16.52
N LYS A 152 13.80 12.89 15.60
CA LYS A 152 13.27 11.53 15.35
C LYS A 152 13.42 10.63 16.57
N GLU A 153 14.57 10.63 17.24
CA GLU A 153 14.80 9.83 18.46
C GLU A 153 13.90 10.29 19.61
N GLN A 154 13.74 11.61 19.80
CA GLN A 154 12.80 12.17 20.77
C GLN A 154 11.37 11.72 20.48
N PHE A 155 10.94 11.75 19.22
CA PHE A 155 9.65 11.23 18.81
C PHE A 155 9.47 9.77 19.23
N LEU A 156 10.42 8.91 18.85
CA LEU A 156 10.42 7.47 19.16
C LEU A 156 10.39 7.19 20.67
N ASN A 157 11.11 7.99 21.46
CA ASN A 157 11.11 7.91 22.92
C ASN A 157 9.76 8.34 23.53
N GLU A 158 9.15 9.42 23.03
CA GLU A 158 7.84 9.89 23.50
C GLU A 158 6.72 8.89 23.21
N ILE A 159 6.80 8.16 22.09
CA ILE A 159 5.81 7.12 21.75
C ILE A 159 6.08 5.79 22.45
N LYS A 160 7.18 5.68 23.23
CA LYS A 160 7.55 4.50 24.05
C LYS A 160 7.48 3.16 23.29
N LEU A 161 7.94 3.10 22.04
CA LEU A 161 7.90 1.84 21.30
C LEU A 161 9.13 0.99 21.48
N LYS A 162 8.89 -0.29 21.78
CA LYS A 162 9.69 -1.37 21.22
C LYS A 162 9.45 -1.38 19.72
N ILE A 163 10.38 -0.82 18.95
CA ILE A 163 10.41 -0.99 17.50
C ILE A 163 10.77 -2.45 17.25
N GLU A 164 9.87 -3.22 16.62
CA GLU A 164 10.26 -4.49 16.02
C GLU A 164 10.99 -4.16 14.70
N ILE A 165 12.31 -4.37 14.70
CA ILE A 165 13.18 -4.23 13.53
C ILE A 165 12.96 -5.41 12.58
#